data_AF-A0A2E9EXW3-F1
#
_entry.id   AF-A0A2E9EXW3-F1
#
_cell.length_a   1.000
_cell.length_b   1.000
_cell.length_c   1.000
_cell.angle_alpha   90.00
_cell.angle_beta   90.00
_cell.angle_gamma   90.00
#
_symmetry.space_group_name_H-M   'P 1'
#
loop_
_entity.id
_entity.type
_entity.pdbx_description
1 polymer ?
#
loop_
_entity_poly.entity_id
_entity_poly.type
_entity_poly.pdbx_seq_one_letter_code
_entity_poly.pdbx_strand_id
1 'polypeptide(L)'
;MKKIWSRLEGELTSKASEIIESLNLGADESEVEALEEYIGQELPTDYRDFLVMHNGQSQESNPGFFDMFSLMPLDLVQESWDELEGLRDDAGEEETCPGDWLPFAEDGSGDMLCVELETGAISKYVSSDENEEIADSFEGWLADIHAILKNGEFNFDPASGFGIEPKGPDEHEEEEEEGAVDDDDDVVMDGDDDDDEASLSYNFTAKMIELYEGEEKVGTVPWGDIVRVKVSSYAGDPLISINLPDGSDPEELEIPANVAKSDKLFKYLSKLKGWDKEAFDEALSNADKDEEILVWG
;
A
#
# COMPACT_ATOMS: atom_id res chain seq x y z
N MET A 1 -18.31 -10.43 -9.02
CA MET A 1 -17.01 -10.44 -8.31
C MET A 1 -15.77 -10.13 -9.17
N LYS A 2 -15.20 -11.06 -9.97
CA LYS A 2 -13.91 -10.85 -10.71
C LYS A 2 -13.76 -9.52 -11.47
N LYS A 3 -14.85 -9.04 -12.07
CA LYS A 3 -14.87 -7.79 -12.84
C LYS A 3 -14.79 -6.55 -11.95
N ILE A 4 -15.48 -6.54 -10.79
CA ILE A 4 -15.38 -5.41 -9.87
C ILE A 4 -14.00 -5.40 -9.22
N TRP A 5 -13.50 -6.58 -8.83
CA TRP A 5 -12.18 -6.72 -8.23
C TRP A 5 -11.07 -6.20 -9.15
N SER A 6 -11.03 -6.62 -10.42
CA SER A 6 -10.02 -6.12 -11.36
C SER A 6 -10.02 -4.60 -11.55
N ARG A 7 -11.16 -3.92 -11.33
CA ARG A 7 -11.22 -2.45 -11.38
C ARG A 7 -10.69 -1.85 -10.09
N LEU A 8 -11.15 -2.36 -8.95
CA LEU A 8 -10.69 -1.95 -7.63
C LEU A 8 -9.19 -2.17 -7.45
N GLU A 9 -8.67 -3.32 -7.87
CA GLU A 9 -7.24 -3.66 -7.90
C GLU A 9 -6.44 -2.64 -8.69
N GLY A 10 -6.95 -2.19 -9.84
CA GLY A 10 -6.32 -1.14 -10.64
C GLY A 10 -6.23 0.21 -9.91
N GLU A 11 -7.31 0.61 -9.24
CA GLU A 11 -7.33 1.84 -8.43
C GLU A 11 -6.40 1.72 -7.23
N LEU A 12 -6.48 0.62 -6.45
CA LEU A 12 -5.62 0.36 -5.30
C LEU A 12 -4.15 0.30 -5.68
N THR A 13 -3.78 -0.39 -6.77
CA THR A 13 -2.39 -0.43 -7.24
C THR A 13 -1.83 0.97 -7.54
N SER A 14 -2.69 1.91 -7.97
CA SER A 14 -2.28 3.28 -8.28
C SER A 14 -2.26 4.23 -7.09
N LYS A 15 -3.09 3.99 -6.08
CA LYS A 15 -3.41 4.94 -5.00
C LYS A 15 -3.06 4.46 -3.60
N ALA A 16 -3.04 3.14 -3.39
CA ALA A 16 -2.85 2.47 -2.10
C ALA A 16 -2.25 1.08 -2.31
N SER A 17 -1.05 1.02 -2.88
CA SER A 17 -0.39 -0.24 -3.27
C SER A 17 -0.12 -1.16 -2.08
N GLU A 18 0.07 -0.60 -0.91
CA GLU A 18 0.32 -1.26 0.37
C GLU A 18 -0.85 -2.16 0.77
N ILE A 19 -2.09 -1.75 0.45
CA ILE A 19 -3.27 -2.60 0.64
C ILE A 19 -3.18 -3.85 -0.25
N ILE A 20 -2.78 -3.72 -1.52
CA ILE A 20 -2.61 -4.88 -2.40
C ILE A 20 -1.49 -5.80 -1.90
N GLU A 21 -0.38 -5.23 -1.43
CA GLU A 21 0.74 -5.99 -0.89
C GLU A 21 0.38 -6.75 0.40
N SER A 22 -0.61 -6.26 1.13
CA SER A 22 -1.11 -6.90 2.35
C SER A 22 -2.00 -8.13 2.10
N LEU A 23 -2.62 -8.25 0.91
CA LEU A 23 -3.61 -9.30 0.65
C LEU A 23 -2.94 -10.66 0.52
N ASN A 24 -3.51 -11.65 1.22
CA ASN A 24 -3.09 -13.03 1.08
C ASN A 24 -3.48 -13.58 -0.30
N LEU A 25 -2.85 -14.69 -0.66
CA LEU A 25 -3.32 -15.51 -1.76
C LEU A 25 -4.72 -16.05 -1.46
N GLY A 26 -5.49 -16.32 -2.51
CA GLY A 26 -6.82 -16.92 -2.38
C GLY A 26 -6.81 -18.24 -1.63
N ALA A 27 -7.87 -18.47 -0.88
CA ALA A 27 -8.14 -19.73 -0.20
C ALA A 27 -8.41 -20.85 -1.20
N ASP A 28 -8.03 -22.07 -0.85
CA ASP A 28 -8.42 -23.25 -1.61
C ASP A 28 -9.93 -23.47 -1.45
N GLU A 29 -10.58 -23.98 -2.51
CA GLU A 29 -12.02 -24.31 -2.49
C GLU A 29 -12.39 -25.21 -1.31
N SER A 30 -11.52 -26.14 -0.93
CA SER A 30 -11.73 -27.04 0.21
C SER A 30 -11.65 -26.34 1.57
N GLU A 31 -10.91 -25.24 1.69
CA GLU A 31 -10.85 -24.45 2.92
C GLU A 31 -12.16 -23.67 3.12
N VAL A 32 -12.70 -23.13 2.02
CA VAL A 32 -14.00 -22.45 2.05
C VAL A 32 -15.14 -23.43 2.33
N GLU A 33 -15.14 -24.60 1.67
CA GLU A 33 -16.11 -25.67 1.94
C GLU A 33 -16.06 -26.16 3.41
N ALA A 34 -14.86 -26.21 4.00
CA ALA A 34 -14.69 -26.60 5.39
C ALA A 34 -15.30 -25.56 6.36
N LEU A 35 -15.16 -24.26 6.05
CA LEU A 35 -15.79 -23.20 6.83
C LEU A 35 -17.32 -23.26 6.70
N GLU A 36 -17.86 -23.48 5.50
CA GLU A 36 -19.31 -23.66 5.27
C GLU A 36 -19.86 -24.86 6.05
N GLU A 37 -19.15 -26.00 6.05
CA GLU A 37 -19.52 -27.17 6.84
C GLU A 37 -19.46 -26.90 8.34
N TYR A 38 -18.48 -26.11 8.80
CA TYR A 38 -18.30 -25.73 10.19
C TYR A 38 -19.43 -24.85 10.71
N ILE A 39 -19.74 -23.77 9.98
CA ILE A 39 -20.83 -22.83 10.29
C ILE A 39 -22.20 -23.51 10.11
N GLY A 40 -22.27 -24.51 9.23
CA GLY A 40 -23.52 -25.20 8.88
C GLY A 40 -24.41 -24.42 7.90
N GLN A 41 -23.85 -23.41 7.23
CA GLN A 41 -24.52 -22.59 6.22
C GLN A 41 -23.57 -22.31 5.03
N GLU A 42 -24.14 -22.15 3.84
CA GLU A 42 -23.38 -21.75 2.65
C GLU A 42 -23.04 -20.25 2.73
N LEU A 43 -21.85 -19.86 2.28
CA LEU A 43 -21.47 -18.45 2.21
C LEU A 43 -22.17 -17.77 1.03
N PRO A 44 -22.48 -16.47 1.13
CA PRO A 44 -22.92 -15.68 -0.02
C PRO A 44 -21.93 -15.80 -1.18
N THR A 45 -22.45 -16.01 -2.39
CA THR A 45 -21.64 -16.39 -3.56
C THR A 45 -20.56 -15.36 -3.89
N ASP A 46 -20.84 -14.07 -3.69
CA ASP A 46 -19.89 -13.00 -3.96
C ASP A 46 -18.75 -12.96 -2.93
N TYR A 47 -19.04 -13.16 -1.65
CA TYR A 47 -18.01 -13.32 -0.61
C TYR A 47 -17.15 -14.57 -0.84
N ARG A 48 -17.78 -15.70 -1.16
CA ARG A 48 -17.09 -16.94 -1.55
C ARG A 48 -16.14 -16.73 -2.73
N ASP A 49 -16.62 -16.06 -3.78
CA ASP A 49 -15.83 -15.71 -4.97
C ASP A 49 -14.65 -14.80 -4.62
N PHE A 50 -14.76 -13.97 -3.59
CA PHE A 50 -13.67 -13.12 -3.12
C PHE A 50 -12.62 -13.92 -2.35
N LEU A 51 -13.02 -14.80 -1.44
CA LEU A 51 -12.10 -15.61 -0.63
C LEU A 51 -11.17 -16.47 -1.47
N VAL A 52 -11.67 -17.05 -2.58
CA VAL A 52 -10.84 -17.82 -3.51
C VAL A 52 -9.88 -16.96 -4.35
N MET A 53 -10.03 -15.63 -4.33
CA MET A 53 -9.05 -14.69 -4.89
C MET A 53 -8.08 -14.19 -3.83
N HIS A 54 -8.59 -13.86 -2.62
CA HIS A 54 -7.82 -13.33 -1.50
C HIS A 54 -8.36 -13.84 -0.17
N ASN A 55 -7.53 -14.57 0.58
CA ASN A 55 -7.86 -15.05 1.92
C ASN A 55 -7.53 -13.98 2.99
N GLY A 56 -8.24 -12.85 2.95
CA GLY A 56 -8.00 -11.73 3.86
C GLY A 56 -6.64 -11.05 3.70
N GLN A 57 -6.22 -10.29 4.71
CA GLN A 57 -4.91 -9.63 4.80
C GLN A 57 -3.92 -10.43 5.66
N SER A 58 -2.63 -10.21 5.43
CA SER A 58 -1.56 -10.72 6.26
C SER A 58 -1.61 -10.08 7.65
N GLN A 59 -1.45 -10.90 8.69
CA GLN A 59 -1.42 -10.48 10.09
C GLN A 59 -0.21 -9.61 10.47
N GLU A 60 0.81 -9.58 9.62
CA GLU A 60 2.00 -8.72 9.83
C GLU A 60 1.83 -7.34 9.17
N SER A 61 0.67 -7.06 8.56
CA SER A 61 0.49 -5.91 7.69
C SER A 61 -0.30 -4.78 8.32
N ASN A 62 0.29 -3.58 8.25
CA ASN A 62 -0.44 -2.31 8.19
C ASN A 62 -0.35 -1.81 6.75
N PRO A 63 -1.40 -1.26 6.13
CA PRO A 63 -2.65 -0.75 6.72
C PRO A 63 -3.85 -1.72 6.64
N GLY A 64 -4.96 -1.37 7.31
CA GLY A 64 -6.28 -1.97 7.11
C GLY A 64 -6.76 -1.85 5.66
N PHE A 65 -7.84 -2.54 5.32
CA PHE A 65 -8.39 -2.55 3.96
C PHE A 65 -9.29 -1.34 3.70
N PHE A 66 -10.21 -1.07 4.62
CA PHE A 66 -11.18 0.01 4.51
C PHE A 66 -11.45 0.60 5.89
N ASP A 67 -11.26 1.91 6.04
CA ASP A 67 -11.26 2.59 7.34
C ASP A 67 -10.31 1.85 8.32
N MET A 68 -10.71 1.60 9.57
CA MET A 68 -9.93 0.84 10.55
C MET A 68 -9.99 -0.68 10.33
N PHE A 69 -10.82 -1.18 9.41
CA PHE A 69 -11.10 -2.60 9.28
C PHE A 69 -10.07 -3.33 8.42
N SER A 70 -9.52 -4.40 8.98
CA SER A 70 -8.63 -5.33 8.29
C SER A 70 -9.38 -6.60 7.91
N LEU A 71 -9.21 -7.07 6.66
CA LEU A 71 -9.86 -8.30 6.19
C LEU A 71 -9.26 -9.51 6.90
N MET A 72 -10.11 -10.33 7.50
CA MET A 72 -9.68 -11.52 8.23
C MET A 72 -9.42 -12.69 7.30
N PRO A 73 -8.30 -13.42 7.45
CA PRO A 73 -8.14 -14.74 6.86
C PRO A 73 -9.11 -15.75 7.48
N LEU A 74 -9.41 -16.84 6.77
CA LEU A 74 -10.45 -17.80 7.16
C LEU A 74 -10.30 -18.41 8.55
N ASP A 75 -9.06 -18.59 9.03
CA ASP A 75 -8.79 -19.06 10.38
C ASP A 75 -9.28 -18.06 11.44
N LEU A 76 -9.03 -16.76 11.24
CA LEU A 76 -9.57 -15.73 12.10
C LEU A 76 -11.09 -15.59 11.97
N VAL A 77 -11.65 -15.71 10.76
CA VAL A 77 -13.11 -15.71 10.57
C VAL A 77 -13.76 -16.80 11.41
N GLN A 78 -13.17 -18.00 11.43
CA GLN A 78 -13.66 -19.11 12.24
C GLN A 78 -13.49 -18.84 13.74
N GLU A 79 -12.36 -18.28 14.18
CA GLU A 79 -12.14 -17.92 15.59
C GLU A 79 -13.15 -16.87 16.07
N SER A 80 -13.38 -15.79 15.29
CA SER A 80 -14.36 -14.76 15.62
C SER A 80 -15.79 -15.30 15.64
N TRP A 81 -16.11 -16.27 14.77
CA TRP A 81 -17.39 -16.97 14.82
C TRP A 81 -17.59 -17.71 16.15
N ASP A 82 -16.59 -18.47 16.59
CA ASP A 82 -16.64 -19.21 17.87
C ASP A 82 -16.79 -18.26 19.07
N GLU A 83 -16.10 -17.13 19.05
CA GLU A 83 -16.21 -16.10 20.10
C GLU A 83 -17.62 -15.52 20.16
N LEU A 84 -18.22 -15.20 19.00
CA LEU A 84 -19.59 -14.71 18.93
C LEU A 84 -20.61 -15.76 19.38
N GLU A 85 -20.44 -17.04 19.02
CA GLU A 85 -21.28 -18.12 19.53
C GLU A 85 -21.19 -18.24 21.05
N GLY A 86 -19.98 -18.16 21.61
CA GLY A 86 -19.78 -18.15 23.07
C GLY A 86 -20.48 -16.98 23.76
N LEU A 87 -20.39 -15.78 23.17
CA LEU A 87 -21.09 -14.58 23.68
C LEU A 87 -22.61 -14.74 23.61
N ARG A 88 -23.16 -15.33 22.54
CA ARG A 88 -24.59 -15.63 22.42
C ARG A 88 -25.05 -16.64 23.46
N ASP A 89 -24.26 -17.66 23.74
CA ASP A 89 -24.57 -18.64 24.79
C ASP A 89 -24.63 -18.00 26.18
N ASP A 90 -23.77 -17.01 26.45
CA ASP A 90 -23.68 -16.33 27.74
C ASP A 90 -24.70 -15.20 27.93
N ALA A 91 -24.94 -14.37 26.90
CA ALA A 91 -25.73 -13.14 26.96
C ALA A 91 -27.01 -13.14 26.12
N GLY A 92 -27.13 -14.04 25.14
CA GLY A 92 -28.22 -14.10 24.17
C GLY A 92 -28.04 -13.18 22.96
N GLU A 93 -28.74 -13.49 21.86
CA GLU A 93 -28.66 -12.76 20.58
C GLU A 93 -29.19 -11.32 20.64
N GLU A 94 -30.06 -10.98 21.60
CA GLU A 94 -30.59 -9.61 21.74
C GLU A 94 -29.52 -8.60 22.23
N GLU A 95 -28.46 -9.09 22.87
CA GLU A 95 -27.39 -8.30 23.47
C GLU A 95 -26.04 -8.53 22.75
N THR A 96 -26.04 -9.26 21.63
CA THR A 96 -24.84 -9.67 20.88
C THR A 96 -25.09 -9.63 19.36
N CYS A 97 -24.08 -9.95 18.57
CA CYS A 97 -24.18 -9.99 17.09
C CYS A 97 -25.23 -11.04 16.64
N PRO A 98 -26.14 -10.75 15.68
CA PRO A 98 -27.17 -11.68 15.23
C PRO A 98 -26.65 -13.02 14.69
N GLY A 99 -27.41 -14.10 14.97
CA GLY A 99 -27.12 -15.51 14.67
C GLY A 99 -26.41 -15.81 13.35
N ASP A 100 -26.83 -15.15 12.29
CA ASP A 100 -26.48 -15.37 10.89
C ASP A 100 -25.41 -14.39 10.38
N TRP A 101 -24.86 -13.54 11.23
CA TRP A 101 -23.85 -12.55 10.85
C TRP A 101 -22.44 -13.14 11.04
N LEU A 102 -21.76 -13.40 9.92
CA LEU A 102 -20.40 -13.94 9.90
C LEU A 102 -19.38 -12.80 9.82
N PRO A 103 -18.49 -12.61 10.80
CA PRO A 103 -17.43 -11.60 10.73
C PRO A 103 -16.45 -11.89 9.59
N PHE A 104 -16.07 -10.87 8.82
CA PHE A 104 -15.02 -10.98 7.79
C PHE A 104 -13.96 -9.90 7.89
N ALA A 105 -14.17 -8.84 8.68
CA ALA A 105 -13.17 -7.84 8.98
C ALA A 105 -13.31 -7.33 10.43
N GLU A 106 -12.22 -6.91 11.02
CA GLU A 106 -12.17 -6.36 12.38
C GLU A 106 -11.31 -5.11 12.46
N ASP A 107 -11.57 -4.27 13.46
CA ASP A 107 -10.79 -3.04 13.74
C ASP A 107 -9.79 -3.20 14.90
N GLY A 108 -9.74 -4.40 15.51
CA GLY A 108 -8.91 -4.69 16.69
C GLY A 108 -9.41 -4.05 18.00
N SER A 109 -10.56 -3.38 18.00
CA SER A 109 -11.20 -2.76 19.17
C SER A 109 -12.51 -3.46 19.58
N GLY A 110 -12.97 -4.41 18.77
CA GLY A 110 -14.16 -5.24 19.02
C GLY A 110 -15.32 -4.91 18.08
N ASP A 111 -15.16 -3.95 17.17
CA ASP A 111 -16.10 -3.72 16.08
C ASP A 111 -15.73 -4.61 14.90
N MET A 112 -16.75 -5.11 14.21
CA MET A 112 -16.57 -6.05 13.10
C MET A 112 -17.44 -5.65 11.92
N LEU A 113 -16.95 -5.94 10.72
CA LEU A 113 -17.82 -6.03 9.54
C LEU A 113 -18.25 -7.48 9.37
N CYS A 114 -19.55 -7.67 9.27
CA CYS A 114 -20.16 -8.97 9.13
C CYS A 114 -20.85 -9.09 7.77
N VAL A 115 -20.77 -10.28 7.20
CA VAL A 115 -21.62 -10.69 6.09
C VAL A 115 -22.81 -11.46 6.65
N GLU A 116 -24.00 -11.01 6.31
CA GLU A 116 -25.25 -11.68 6.68
C GLU A 116 -25.42 -12.94 5.80
N LEU A 117 -25.41 -14.12 6.40
CA LEU A 117 -25.46 -15.39 5.67
C LEU A 117 -26.80 -15.59 4.94
N GLU A 118 -27.91 -15.05 5.47
CA GLU A 118 -29.22 -15.19 4.84
C GLU A 118 -29.43 -14.24 3.64
N THR A 119 -28.97 -13.00 3.75
CA THR A 119 -29.26 -11.93 2.77
C THR A 119 -28.09 -11.66 1.83
N GLY A 120 -26.87 -11.91 2.29
CA GLY A 120 -25.62 -11.50 1.65
C GLY A 120 -25.21 -10.06 1.94
N ALA A 121 -26.02 -9.31 2.70
CA ALA A 121 -25.73 -7.93 3.05
C ALA A 121 -24.48 -7.81 3.93
N ILE A 122 -23.89 -6.62 3.93
CA ILE A 122 -22.74 -6.28 4.75
C ILE A 122 -23.19 -5.30 5.81
N SER A 123 -22.95 -5.65 7.06
CA SER A 123 -23.38 -4.87 8.21
C SER A 123 -22.23 -4.69 9.19
N LYS A 124 -22.09 -3.47 9.74
CA LYS A 124 -21.15 -3.18 10.82
C LYS A 124 -21.80 -3.55 12.14
N TYR A 125 -21.18 -4.49 12.84
CA TYR A 125 -21.50 -4.80 14.23
C TYR A 125 -20.70 -3.88 15.16
N VAL A 126 -21.42 -3.13 15.99
CA VAL A 126 -20.82 -2.25 17.01
C VAL A 126 -21.23 -2.77 18.37
N SER A 127 -20.25 -3.23 19.16
CA SER A 127 -20.52 -3.88 20.46
C SER A 127 -21.22 -2.99 21.50
N SER A 128 -21.33 -1.68 21.23
CA SER A 128 -21.86 -0.66 22.16
C SER A 128 -22.92 0.27 21.56
N ASP A 129 -23.31 0.08 20.30
CA ASP A 129 -24.22 0.98 19.57
C ASP A 129 -25.15 0.21 18.61
N GLU A 130 -25.93 0.93 17.82
CA GLU A 130 -26.78 0.36 16.78
C GLU A 130 -25.95 -0.19 15.61
N ASN A 131 -26.28 -1.41 15.17
CA ASN A 131 -25.69 -1.99 13.97
C ASN A 131 -26.13 -1.21 12.73
N GLU A 132 -25.23 -1.05 11.77
CA GLU A 132 -25.48 -0.32 10.53
C GLU A 132 -25.28 -1.23 9.32
N GLU A 133 -26.30 -1.33 8.47
CA GLU A 133 -26.15 -1.96 7.15
C GLU A 133 -25.38 -1.01 6.23
N ILE A 134 -24.22 -1.47 5.72
CA ILE A 134 -23.34 -0.65 4.90
C ILE A 134 -23.43 -0.98 3.41
N ALA A 135 -23.89 -2.17 3.04
CA ALA A 135 -24.13 -2.54 1.64
C ALA A 135 -25.08 -3.73 1.50
N ASP A 136 -25.82 -3.79 0.37
CA ASP A 136 -26.73 -4.90 0.04
C ASP A 136 -26.00 -6.23 -0.28
N SER A 137 -24.69 -6.19 -0.54
CA SER A 137 -23.88 -7.37 -0.92
C SER A 137 -22.37 -7.12 -0.77
N PHE A 138 -21.56 -8.17 -0.68
CA PHE A 138 -20.09 -8.05 -0.65
C PHE A 138 -19.55 -7.41 -1.95
N GLU A 139 -20.07 -7.81 -3.12
CA GLU A 139 -19.76 -7.14 -4.39
C GLU A 139 -20.22 -5.67 -4.42
N GLY A 140 -21.36 -5.36 -3.78
CA GLY A 140 -21.83 -3.99 -3.60
C GLY A 140 -20.87 -3.14 -2.78
N TRP A 141 -20.45 -3.65 -1.62
CA TRP A 141 -19.47 -3.00 -0.75
C TRP A 141 -18.16 -2.70 -1.47
N LEU A 142 -17.58 -3.65 -2.20
CA LEU A 142 -16.39 -3.41 -3.02
C LEU A 142 -16.62 -2.37 -4.13
N ALA A 143 -17.84 -2.29 -4.67
CA ALA A 143 -18.20 -1.31 -5.69
C ALA A 143 -18.23 0.11 -5.13
N ASP A 144 -18.69 0.28 -3.89
CA ASP A 144 -18.70 1.57 -3.18
C ASP A 144 -17.27 2.03 -2.87
N ILE A 145 -16.41 1.14 -2.39
CA ILE A 145 -14.97 1.44 -2.20
C ILE A 145 -14.33 1.87 -3.53
N HIS A 146 -14.59 1.14 -4.61
CA HIS A 146 -14.09 1.52 -5.93
C HIS A 146 -14.62 2.89 -6.39
N ALA A 147 -15.86 3.24 -6.07
CA ALA A 147 -16.42 4.56 -6.39
C ALA A 147 -15.70 5.68 -5.63
N ILE A 148 -15.49 5.49 -4.32
CA ILE A 148 -14.74 6.40 -3.43
C ILE A 148 -13.33 6.64 -3.97
N LEU A 149 -12.60 5.56 -4.27
CA LEU A 149 -11.25 5.65 -4.84
C LEU A 149 -11.25 6.38 -6.17
N LYS A 150 -12.17 6.03 -7.07
CA LYS A 150 -12.28 6.63 -8.40
C LYS A 150 -12.56 8.13 -8.35
N ASN A 151 -13.39 8.57 -7.40
CA ASN A 151 -13.74 9.98 -7.22
C ASN A 151 -12.65 10.79 -6.50
N GLY A 152 -11.71 10.13 -5.81
CA GLY A 152 -10.70 10.82 -4.99
C GLY A 152 -11.25 11.32 -3.65
N GLU A 153 -12.40 10.77 -3.23
CA GLU A 153 -13.12 11.11 -1.99
C GLU A 153 -12.58 10.28 -0.82
N PHE A 154 -11.25 10.14 -0.72
CA PHE A 154 -10.62 9.34 0.33
C PHE A 154 -9.33 9.96 0.83
N ASN A 155 -8.94 9.55 2.03
CA ASN A 155 -7.61 9.73 2.59
C ASN A 155 -6.97 8.35 2.73
N PHE A 156 -5.65 8.31 2.58
CA PHE A 156 -4.86 7.10 2.79
C PHE A 156 -3.44 7.50 3.21
N ASP A 157 -3.07 7.11 4.41
CA ASP A 157 -1.70 7.20 4.92
C ASP A 157 -1.27 5.81 5.41
N PRO A 158 -0.36 5.11 4.72
CA PRO A 158 0.08 3.78 5.13
C PRO A 158 0.78 3.78 6.50
N ALA A 159 1.30 4.91 6.97
CA ALA A 159 1.90 5.01 8.30
C ALA A 159 0.87 5.11 9.44
N SER A 160 -0.38 5.47 9.12
CA SER A 160 -1.47 5.57 10.11
C SER A 160 -1.96 4.22 10.60
N GLY A 161 -1.81 3.17 9.77
CA GLY A 161 -2.40 1.86 9.98
C GLY A 161 -3.84 1.74 9.45
N PHE A 162 -4.48 2.85 9.08
CA PHE A 162 -5.82 2.86 8.50
C PHE A 162 -5.81 2.58 7.00
N GLY A 163 -6.85 1.91 6.52
CA GLY A 163 -7.09 1.62 5.12
C GLY A 163 -7.65 2.82 4.36
N ILE A 164 -8.47 2.55 3.34
CA ILE A 164 -9.13 3.62 2.58
C ILE A 164 -10.18 4.29 3.47
N GLU A 165 -9.92 5.53 3.89
CA GLU A 165 -10.84 6.33 4.70
C GLU A 165 -11.68 7.23 3.78
N PRO A 166 -13.01 7.03 3.67
CA PRO A 166 -13.86 7.95 2.91
C PRO A 166 -13.79 9.35 3.52
N LYS A 167 -13.68 10.38 2.68
CA LYS A 167 -13.90 11.75 3.13
C LYS A 167 -15.35 11.86 3.55
N GLY A 168 -15.59 12.22 4.82
CA GLY A 168 -16.94 12.49 5.31
C GLY A 168 -17.64 13.55 4.44
N PRO A 169 -18.98 13.67 4.51
CA PRO A 169 -19.69 14.73 3.79
C PRO A 169 -19.04 16.07 4.14
N ASP A 170 -18.55 16.80 3.13
CA ASP A 170 -17.80 18.04 3.26
C ASP A 170 -18.33 18.88 4.44
N GLU A 171 -17.57 18.93 5.54
CA GLU A 171 -17.65 20.08 6.42
C GLU A 171 -17.07 21.23 5.60
N HIS A 172 -17.95 21.91 4.86
CA HIS A 172 -17.75 23.16 4.14
C HIS A 172 -16.28 23.53 3.85
N GLU A 173 -15.89 23.41 2.57
CA GLU A 173 -14.90 24.33 2.01
C GLU A 173 -15.36 25.77 2.34
N GLU A 174 -14.89 26.33 3.45
CA GLU A 174 -14.87 27.78 3.63
C GLU A 174 -13.80 28.31 2.68
N GLU A 175 -14.25 28.56 1.45
CA GLU A 175 -13.58 29.47 0.52
C GLU A 175 -13.27 30.78 1.25
N GLU A 176 -11.97 31.11 1.28
CA GLU A 176 -11.35 32.41 1.48
C GLU A 176 -12.25 33.57 1.97
N GLU A 177 -12.02 34.02 3.21
CA GLU A 177 -12.05 35.46 3.48
C GLU A 177 -10.65 35.91 3.87
N GLU A 178 -9.99 36.63 2.94
CA GLU A 178 -8.81 37.44 3.20
C GLU A 178 -9.12 38.47 4.30
N GLY A 179 -8.90 38.07 5.55
CA GLY A 179 -8.90 38.95 6.71
C GLY A 179 -7.52 39.55 6.90
N ALA A 180 -7.27 40.70 6.27
CA ALA A 180 -6.11 41.53 6.56
C ALA A 180 -6.02 41.84 8.07
N VAL A 181 -4.92 41.43 8.71
CA VAL A 181 -4.44 41.99 9.97
C VAL A 181 -2.93 42.16 9.87
N ASP A 182 -2.53 43.39 9.54
CA ASP A 182 -1.23 43.94 9.93
C ASP A 182 -1.14 43.96 11.46
N ASP A 183 -0.05 43.44 12.03
CA ASP A 183 0.87 44.21 12.89
C ASP A 183 1.91 43.27 13.52
N ASP A 184 3.16 43.49 13.11
CA ASP A 184 4.41 43.49 13.89
C ASP A 184 4.59 42.50 15.06
N ASP A 185 5.55 41.59 14.91
CA ASP A 185 6.79 41.69 15.71
C ASP A 185 7.91 40.83 15.10
N ASP A 186 9.01 41.52 14.78
CA ASP A 186 10.33 41.01 14.42
C ASP A 186 10.86 39.98 15.44
N VAL A 187 11.35 38.83 14.97
CA VAL A 187 12.71 38.38 15.31
C VAL A 187 13.34 37.71 14.08
N VAL A 188 14.18 38.49 13.41
CA VAL A 188 15.20 38.04 12.47
C VAL A 188 16.20 37.15 13.22
N MET A 189 16.38 35.91 12.76
CA MET A 189 17.64 35.19 12.91
C MET A 189 18.05 34.79 11.50
N ASP A 190 18.81 35.68 10.88
CA ASP A 190 19.61 35.39 9.70
C ASP A 190 20.54 34.22 10.01
N GLY A 191 20.28 33.12 9.34
CA GLY A 191 21.22 32.04 9.11
C GLY A 191 21.23 31.75 7.62
N ASP A 192 21.67 32.73 6.83
CA ASP A 192 22.13 32.50 5.47
C ASP A 192 23.30 31.50 5.54
N ASP A 193 23.04 30.27 5.12
CA ASP A 193 24.02 29.46 4.40
C ASP A 193 23.26 28.87 3.21
N ASP A 194 23.22 29.67 2.14
CA ASP A 194 23.00 29.22 0.77
C ASP A 194 24.07 28.16 0.44
N ASP A 195 23.66 26.90 0.44
CA ASP A 195 24.17 25.88 -0.48
C ASP A 195 22.96 25.04 -0.89
N ASP A 196 22.10 25.61 -1.75
CA ASP A 196 21.15 24.83 -2.55
C ASP A 196 21.96 23.97 -3.55
N GLU A 197 22.61 22.92 -3.03
CA GLU A 197 22.91 21.75 -3.83
C GLU A 197 21.56 21.10 -4.11
N ALA A 198 20.99 21.45 -5.26
CA ALA A 198 19.82 20.84 -5.86
C ALA A 198 19.85 19.32 -5.61
N SER A 199 19.13 18.89 -4.58
CA SER A 199 19.20 17.52 -4.10
C SER A 199 18.44 16.64 -5.09
N LEU A 200 19.18 16.14 -6.08
CA LEU A 200 18.66 15.19 -7.05
C LEU A 200 18.17 13.96 -6.29
N SER A 201 16.86 13.73 -6.32
CA SER A 201 16.24 12.54 -5.75
C SER A 201 15.87 11.56 -6.86
N TYR A 202 15.97 10.27 -6.54
CA TYR A 202 15.88 9.18 -7.51
C TYR A 202 14.72 8.27 -7.16
N ASN A 203 13.80 8.07 -8.10
CA ASN A 203 12.73 7.09 -7.97
C ASN A 203 12.96 5.91 -8.92
N PHE A 204 12.98 4.69 -8.37
CA PHE A 204 13.27 3.47 -9.13
C PHE A 204 11.98 2.71 -9.42
N THR A 205 11.48 2.81 -10.65
CA THR A 205 10.32 2.04 -11.11
C THR A 205 10.76 0.76 -11.82
N ALA A 206 9.84 -0.16 -12.08
CA ALA A 206 10.15 -1.39 -12.82
C ALA A 206 10.57 -1.18 -14.28
N LYS A 207 10.40 0.04 -14.83
CA LYS A 207 10.70 0.35 -16.25
C LYS A 207 11.80 1.39 -16.44
N MET A 208 11.95 2.34 -15.51
CA MET A 208 12.90 3.44 -15.61
C MET A 208 13.28 4.01 -14.24
N ILE A 209 14.45 4.64 -14.18
CA ILE A 209 14.88 5.53 -13.11
C ILE A 209 14.32 6.90 -13.43
N GLU A 210 13.63 7.53 -12.49
CA GLU A 210 13.12 8.88 -12.61
C GLU A 210 13.94 9.82 -11.74
N LEU A 211 14.27 10.98 -12.29
CA LEU A 211 15.12 11.99 -11.69
C LEU A 211 14.26 13.17 -11.30
N TYR A 212 14.42 13.62 -10.06
CA TYR A 212 13.68 14.74 -9.51
C TYR A 212 14.65 15.76 -8.94
N GLU A 213 14.43 17.03 -9.25
CA GLU A 213 15.11 18.17 -8.63
C GLU A 213 14.07 18.87 -7.75
N GLY A 214 14.16 18.67 -6.43
CA GLY A 214 13.06 19.01 -5.52
C GLY A 214 11.80 18.18 -5.82
N GLU A 215 10.68 18.83 -6.11
CA GLU A 215 9.40 18.18 -6.48
C GLU A 215 9.22 18.03 -8.00
N GLU A 216 10.11 18.60 -8.82
CA GLU A 216 9.98 18.60 -10.26
C GLU A 216 10.70 17.41 -10.90
N LYS A 217 9.99 16.67 -11.76
CA LYS A 217 10.55 15.55 -12.51
C LYS A 217 11.41 16.07 -13.66
N VAL A 218 12.74 16.03 -13.48
CA VAL A 218 13.72 16.55 -14.43
C VAL A 218 14.19 15.53 -15.47
N GLY A 219 13.98 14.23 -15.25
CA GLY A 219 14.42 13.23 -16.23
C GLY A 219 13.93 11.81 -16.01
N THR A 220 14.11 10.96 -17.02
CA THR A 220 13.86 9.51 -16.94
C THR A 220 14.90 8.72 -17.71
N VAL A 221 15.42 7.66 -17.11
CA VAL A 221 16.37 6.73 -17.69
C VAL A 221 15.75 5.32 -17.72
N PRO A 222 15.38 4.79 -18.89
CA PRO A 222 14.96 3.40 -19.00
C PRO A 222 16.09 2.43 -18.61
N TRP A 223 15.77 1.37 -17.86
CA TRP A 223 16.78 0.35 -17.49
C TRP A 223 17.45 -0.31 -18.71
N GLY A 224 16.72 -0.39 -19.84
CA GLY A 224 17.20 -1.00 -21.09
C GLY A 224 18.29 -0.21 -21.81
N ASP A 225 18.50 1.06 -21.43
CA ASP A 225 19.45 1.95 -22.09
C ASP A 225 20.77 2.06 -21.31
N ILE A 226 20.89 1.40 -20.16
CA ILE A 226 22.11 1.42 -19.35
C ILE A 226 23.18 0.52 -19.97
N VAL A 227 24.36 1.09 -20.23
CA VAL A 227 25.49 0.38 -20.90
C VAL A 227 26.70 0.18 -19.98
N ARG A 228 26.75 0.89 -18.85
CA ARG A 228 27.87 0.78 -17.91
C ARG A 228 27.49 1.27 -16.52
N VAL A 229 27.98 0.56 -15.51
CA VAL A 229 27.89 0.96 -14.11
C VAL A 229 29.32 1.01 -13.55
N LYS A 230 29.75 2.19 -13.10
CA LYS A 230 31.05 2.42 -12.48
C LYS A 230 30.83 2.68 -10.99
N VAL A 231 31.75 2.19 -10.17
CA VAL A 231 31.83 2.56 -8.75
C VAL A 231 33.13 3.33 -8.56
N SER A 232 33.04 4.54 -8.03
CA SER A 232 34.17 5.40 -7.70
C SER A 232 34.05 5.94 -6.28
N SER A 233 35.11 6.57 -5.77
CA SER A 233 35.10 7.27 -4.48
C SER A 233 35.11 8.77 -4.72
N TYR A 234 34.20 9.50 -4.07
CA TYR A 234 34.26 10.94 -3.94
C TYR A 234 34.26 11.32 -2.46
N ALA A 235 35.27 12.08 -2.03
CA ALA A 235 35.47 12.47 -0.62
C ALA A 235 35.53 11.31 0.41
N GLY A 236 35.77 10.07 -0.05
CA GLY A 236 35.83 8.88 0.81
C GLY A 236 34.51 8.10 0.90
N ASP A 237 33.45 8.59 0.25
CA ASP A 237 32.18 7.89 0.12
C ASP A 237 32.06 7.23 -1.25
N PRO A 238 31.56 5.99 -1.33
CA PRO A 238 31.31 5.33 -2.60
C PRO A 238 30.21 6.06 -3.39
N LEU A 239 30.46 6.28 -4.68
CA LEU A 239 29.55 6.87 -5.65
C LEU A 239 29.36 5.88 -6.79
N ILE A 240 28.11 5.70 -7.23
CA ILE A 240 27.81 4.84 -8.38
C ILE A 240 27.48 5.71 -9.57
N SER A 241 28.26 5.60 -10.63
CA SER A 241 28.03 6.33 -11.87
C SER A 241 27.47 5.38 -12.94
N ILE A 242 26.29 5.69 -13.46
CA ILE A 242 25.61 4.92 -14.52
C ILE A 242 25.76 5.69 -15.83
N ASN A 243 26.50 5.15 -16.80
CA ASN A 243 26.60 5.80 -18.11
C ASN A 243 25.38 5.49 -18.97
N LEU A 244 24.89 6.55 -19.62
CA LEU A 244 23.81 6.53 -20.57
C LEU A 244 24.37 6.39 -22.00
N PRO A 245 23.55 6.00 -23.00
CA PRO A 245 24.00 5.83 -24.38
C PRO A 245 24.56 7.14 -24.96
N ASP A 246 25.53 7.03 -25.89
CA ASP A 246 26.12 8.17 -26.61
C ASP A 246 25.05 9.15 -27.13
N GLY A 247 25.09 10.40 -26.64
CA GLY A 247 24.14 11.47 -27.01
C GLY A 247 23.03 11.75 -26.00
N SER A 248 23.08 11.15 -24.81
CA SER A 248 22.20 11.48 -23.67
C SER A 248 22.76 12.67 -22.88
N ASP A 249 21.90 13.57 -22.39
CA ASP A 249 22.29 14.66 -21.49
C ASP A 249 21.48 14.53 -20.18
N PRO A 250 22.11 14.23 -19.03
CA PRO A 250 23.55 14.01 -18.85
C PRO A 250 24.04 12.69 -19.48
N GLU A 251 25.33 12.60 -19.80
CA GLU A 251 25.94 11.35 -20.33
C GLU A 251 26.15 10.31 -19.22
N GLU A 252 26.17 10.75 -17.97
CA GLU A 252 26.45 9.93 -16.80
C GLU A 252 25.56 10.36 -15.62
N LEU A 253 25.01 9.37 -14.92
CA LEU A 253 24.13 9.55 -13.76
C LEU A 253 24.86 9.16 -12.48
N GLU A 254 25.07 10.10 -11.57
CA GLU A 254 25.76 9.85 -10.30
C GLU A 254 24.76 9.58 -9.16
N ILE A 255 24.68 8.34 -8.71
CA ILE A 255 23.83 7.92 -7.59
C ILE A 255 24.70 7.80 -6.33
N PRO A 256 24.43 8.59 -5.27
CA PRO A 256 25.15 8.49 -4.01
C PRO A 256 24.86 7.14 -3.30
N ALA A 257 25.86 6.55 -2.64
CA ALA A 257 25.73 5.20 -2.10
C ALA A 257 24.71 5.04 -0.97
N ASN A 258 24.28 6.12 -0.30
CA ASN A 258 23.19 6.08 0.68
C ASN A 258 21.85 5.65 0.02
N VAL A 259 21.61 6.07 -1.23
CA VAL A 259 20.47 5.64 -2.06
C VAL A 259 20.71 4.24 -2.62
N ALA A 260 21.97 3.91 -2.94
CA ALA A 260 22.36 2.61 -3.46
C ALA A 260 22.26 1.46 -2.47
N LYS A 261 22.38 1.73 -1.16
CA LYS A 261 22.16 0.74 -0.10
C LYS A 261 20.67 0.37 0.07
N SER A 262 19.76 1.00 -0.67
CA SER A 262 18.39 0.51 -0.74
C SER A 262 18.33 -0.74 -1.63
N ASP A 263 17.79 -1.84 -1.10
CA ASP A 263 17.60 -3.11 -1.82
C ASP A 263 16.81 -2.96 -3.14
N LYS A 264 16.13 -1.82 -3.32
CA LYS A 264 15.37 -1.46 -4.52
C LYS A 264 16.26 -1.29 -5.76
N LEU A 265 17.43 -0.64 -5.66
CA LEU A 265 18.33 -0.46 -6.80
C LEU A 265 18.92 -1.82 -7.26
N PHE A 266 19.35 -2.64 -6.30
CA PHE A 266 19.88 -3.99 -6.54
C PHE A 266 18.86 -4.93 -7.19
N LYS A 267 17.57 -4.82 -6.84
CA LYS A 267 16.47 -5.61 -7.44
C LYS A 267 16.35 -5.39 -8.95
N TYR A 268 16.76 -4.22 -9.47
CA TYR A 268 16.69 -3.91 -10.90
C TYR A 268 18.02 -4.07 -11.61
N LEU A 269 19.14 -3.71 -10.99
CA LEU A 269 20.48 -3.94 -11.55
C LEU A 269 20.76 -5.44 -11.78
N SER A 270 20.32 -6.31 -10.87
CA SER A 270 20.42 -7.78 -11.02
C SER A 270 19.66 -8.36 -12.22
N LYS A 271 18.80 -7.58 -12.88
CA LYS A 271 18.07 -7.98 -14.09
C LYS A 271 18.81 -7.57 -15.37
N LEU A 272 19.83 -6.72 -15.29
CA LEU A 272 20.66 -6.34 -16.44
C LEU A 272 21.57 -7.50 -16.86
N LYS A 273 21.76 -7.68 -18.17
CA LYS A 273 22.69 -8.70 -18.67
C LYS A 273 24.12 -8.23 -18.47
N GLY A 274 24.98 -9.14 -18.03
CA GLY A 274 26.37 -8.81 -17.67
C GLY A 274 26.53 -8.29 -16.24
N TRP A 275 25.46 -8.18 -15.46
CA TRP A 275 25.54 -7.84 -14.04
C TRP A 275 26.30 -8.91 -13.25
N ASP A 276 27.39 -8.49 -12.61
CA ASP A 276 28.18 -9.32 -11.71
C ASP A 276 28.07 -8.75 -10.29
N LYS A 277 27.32 -9.48 -9.45
CA LYS A 277 27.06 -9.08 -8.07
C LYS A 277 28.33 -9.13 -7.22
N GLU A 278 29.19 -10.12 -7.42
CA GLU A 278 30.41 -10.26 -6.62
C GLU A 278 31.41 -9.16 -6.95
N ALA A 279 31.55 -8.81 -8.23
CA ALA A 279 32.38 -7.68 -8.67
C ALA A 279 31.85 -6.33 -8.16
N PHE A 280 30.52 -6.17 -8.09
CA PHE A 280 29.91 -4.93 -7.58
C PHE A 280 30.05 -4.78 -6.07
N ASP A 281 29.84 -5.86 -5.32
CA ASP A 281 30.05 -5.87 -3.86
C ASP A 281 31.54 -5.66 -3.52
N GLU A 282 32.47 -6.21 -4.32
CA GLU A 282 33.90 -5.96 -4.20
C GLU A 282 34.26 -4.48 -4.49
N ALA A 283 33.68 -3.89 -5.54
CA ALA A 283 33.89 -2.49 -5.90
C ALA A 283 33.33 -1.52 -4.83
N LEU A 284 32.16 -1.83 -4.27
CA LEU A 284 31.57 -1.10 -3.12
C LEU A 284 32.46 -1.19 -1.87
N SER A 285 33.10 -2.34 -1.65
CA SER A 285 34.00 -2.56 -0.51
C SER A 285 35.41 -1.98 -0.71
N ASN A 286 35.82 -1.70 -1.96
CA ASN A 286 37.12 -1.16 -2.34
C ASN A 286 36.99 0.19 -3.09
N ALA A 287 36.13 1.10 -2.60
CA ALA A 287 35.82 2.37 -3.26
C ALA A 287 37.04 3.24 -3.61
N ASP A 288 38.20 3.03 -2.98
CA ASP A 288 39.48 3.70 -3.30
C ASP A 288 40.06 3.35 -4.68
N LYS A 289 39.52 2.34 -5.38
CA LYS A 289 39.88 2.01 -6.76
C LYS A 289 38.65 2.19 -7.66
N ASP A 290 38.81 2.99 -8.71
CA ASP A 290 37.84 3.08 -9.80
C ASP A 290 37.68 1.69 -10.44
N GLU A 291 36.55 1.04 -10.16
CA GLU A 291 36.19 -0.26 -10.72
C GLU A 291 34.91 -0.14 -11.56
N GLU A 292 34.97 -0.70 -12.77
CA GLU A 292 33.95 -0.51 -13.79
C GLU A 292 33.32 -1.85 -14.17
N ILE A 293 31.99 -1.92 -14.11
CA ILE A 293 31.20 -3.08 -14.50
C ILE A 293 30.46 -2.75 -15.79
N LEU A 294 30.76 -3.52 -16.83
CA LEU A 294 30.08 -3.42 -18.11
C LEU A 294 28.77 -4.21 -18.03
N VAL A 295 27.65 -3.52 -18.20
CA VAL A 295 26.31 -4.11 -18.20
C VAL A 295 25.51 -3.63 -19.39
N TRP A 296 24.50 -4.37 -19.81
CA TRP A 296 23.66 -3.94 -20.92
C TRP A 296 22.22 -4.39 -20.71
N GLY A 297 21.30 -3.50 -21.07
CA GLY A 297 19.85 -3.75 -21.13
C GLY A 297 19.45 -4.76 -22.21
#